data_AF-A0A5J4VF36-F1
#
_entry.id   AF-A0A5J4VF36-F1
#
_cell.length_a   1.000
_cell.length_b   1.000
_cell.length_c   1.000
_cell.angle_alpha   90.00
_cell.angle_beta   90.00
_cell.angle_gamma   90.00
#
_symmetry.space_group_name_H-M   'P 1'
#
loop_
_entity.id
_entity.type
_entity.pdbx_description
1 polymer ?
#
loop_
_entity_poly.entity_id
_entity_poly.type
_entity_poly.pdbx_seq_one_letter_code
_entity_poly.pdbx_strand_id
1 'polypeptide(L)' 'MAVKELIENKEKYQEEFDDSESLKEYADKMICDGEFADARINLPMCQSQKVNLRIYLGGNSFEIININAQK' A
#
# COMPACT_ATOMS: atom_id res chain seq x y z
N MET A 1 3.96 9.91 -3.26
CA MET A 1 4.51 9.46 -1.96
C MET A 1 4.27 7.97 -1.76
N ALA A 2 3.03 7.49 -1.74
CA ALA A 2 2.73 6.05 -1.62
C ALA A 2 3.22 5.21 -2.81
N VAL A 3 2.96 5.65 -4.05
CA VAL A 3 3.45 4.96 -5.27
C VAL A 3 4.99 4.95 -5.33
N LYS A 4 5.63 6.02 -4.82
CA LYS A 4 7.09 6.08 -4.71
C LYS A 4 7.61 5.04 -3.72
N GLU A 5 7.02 4.95 -2.53
CA GLU A 5 7.33 3.91 -1.54
C GLU A 5 7.15 2.50 -2.11
N LEU A 6 6.06 2.28 -2.86
CA LEU A 6 5.74 1.02 -3.54
C LEU A 6 6.83 0.63 -4.54
N ILE A 7 7.29 1.56 -5.38
CA ILE A 7 8.35 1.33 -6.37
C ILE A 7 9.71 1.11 -5.69
N GLU A 8 10.06 1.93 -4.70
CA GLU A 8 11.36 1.87 -4.00
C GLU A 8 11.51 0.58 -3.20
N ASN A 9 10.41 0.01 -2.71
CA ASN A 9 10.39 -1.24 -1.96
C ASN A 9 9.71 -2.37 -2.73
N LYS A 10 9.88 -2.42 -4.06
CA LYS A 10 9.18 -3.38 -4.93
C LYS A 10 9.22 -4.82 -4.43
N GLU A 11 10.35 -5.30 -3.90
CA GLU A 11 10.54 -6.69 -3.45
C GLU A 11 9.60 -7.06 -2.31
N LYS A 12 9.27 -6.07 -1.46
CA LYS A 12 8.33 -6.24 -0.35
C LYS A 12 6.89 -6.36 -0.80
N TYR A 13 6.54 -5.71 -1.91
CA TYR A 13 5.17 -5.61 -2.39
C TYR A 13 4.87 -6.51 -3.59
N GLN A 14 5.90 -7.10 -4.20
CA GLN A 14 5.77 -7.86 -5.43
C GLN A 14 4.84 -9.07 -5.28
N GLU A 15 4.79 -9.70 -4.10
CA GLU A 15 3.90 -10.84 -3.83
C GLU A 15 2.40 -10.45 -3.79
N GLU A 16 2.09 -9.16 -3.65
CA GLU A 16 0.72 -8.62 -3.69
C GLU A 16 0.20 -8.40 -5.13
N PHE A 17 1.06 -8.60 -6.14
CA PHE A 17 0.73 -8.47 -7.56
C PHE A 17 0.81 -9.83 -8.22
N ASP A 18 -0.23 -10.19 -8.97
CA ASP A 18 -0.31 -11.42 -9.74
C ASP A 18 0.04 -11.17 -11.23
N ASP A 19 -0.10 -12.21 -12.05
CA ASP A 19 0.17 -12.11 -13.49
C ASP A 19 -0.86 -11.23 -14.25
N SER A 20 -1.91 -10.74 -13.59
CA SER A 20 -2.96 -9.91 -14.23
C SER A 20 -2.59 -8.43 -14.32
N GLU A 21 -1.75 -7.94 -13.40
CA GLU A 21 -1.27 -6.57 -13.39
C GLU A 21 0.09 -6.49 -12.72
N SER A 22 1.09 -6.06 -13.47
CA SER A 22 2.42 -5.85 -12.91
C SER A 22 2.43 -4.64 -11.97
N LEU A 23 3.34 -4.64 -10.98
CA LEU A 23 3.57 -3.49 -10.09
C LEU A 23 3.80 -2.19 -10.87
N LYS A 24 4.46 -2.27 -12.03
CA LYS A 24 4.71 -1.11 -12.89
C LYS A 24 3.40 -0.58 -13.49
N GLU A 25 2.58 -1.44 -14.08
CA GLU A 25 1.29 -1.05 -14.66
C GLU A 25 0.37 -0.44 -13.59
N TYR A 26 0.34 -1.03 -12.39
CA TYR A 26 -0.38 -0.48 -11.26
C TYR A 26 0.15 0.90 -10.85
N ALA A 27 1.48 1.04 -10.71
CA ALA A 27 2.10 2.30 -10.33
C ALA A 27 1.82 3.41 -11.36
N ASP A 28 1.87 3.08 -12.65
CA ASP A 28 1.58 4.03 -13.73
C ASP A 28 0.12 4.52 -13.66
N LYS A 29 -0.85 3.63 -13.37
CA LYS A 29 -2.26 4.03 -13.14
C LYS A 29 -2.41 4.92 -11.91
N MET A 30 -1.79 4.54 -10.80
CA MET A 30 -1.94 5.21 -9.51
C MET A 30 -1.27 6.60 -9.43
N ILE A 31 -0.50 7.00 -10.45
CA ILE A 31 0.04 8.37 -10.59
C ILE A 31 -0.98 9.31 -11.26
N CYS A 32 -1.98 8.78 -11.96
CA CYS A 32 -3.01 9.59 -12.64
C CYS A 32 -4.01 10.18 -11.63
N ASP A 33 -4.27 11.47 -11.75
CA ASP A 33 -5.27 12.15 -10.93
C ASP A 33 -6.68 11.59 -11.20
N GLY A 34 -7.41 11.26 -10.13
CA GLY A 34 -8.76 10.72 -10.21
C GLY A 34 -8.84 9.19 -10.31
N GLU A 35 -7.71 8.49 -10.34
CA GLU A 35 -7.69 7.03 -10.27
C GLU A 35 -8.17 6.53 -8.90
N PHE A 36 -9.01 5.50 -8.90
CA PHE A 36 -9.49 4.90 -7.66
C PHE A 36 -8.41 4.00 -7.06
N ALA A 37 -8.05 4.29 -5.81
CA ALA A 37 -7.17 3.45 -5.02
C ALA A 37 -7.86 2.17 -4.54
N ASP A 38 -7.11 1.07 -4.47
CA ASP A 38 -7.51 -0.16 -3.81
C ASP A 38 -6.66 -0.47 -2.57
N ALA A 39 -6.90 -1.62 -1.94
CA ALA A 39 -6.23 -1.99 -0.70
C ALA A 39 -4.70 -2.10 -0.80
N ARG A 40 -4.14 -2.35 -2.00
CA ARG A 40 -2.70 -2.57 -2.22
C ARG A 40 -1.89 -1.31 -1.89
N ILE A 41 -2.47 -0.12 -2.03
CA ILE A 41 -1.76 1.14 -1.72
C ILE A 41 -1.79 1.52 -0.24
N ASN A 42 -2.65 0.90 0.59
CA ASN A 42 -2.85 1.31 1.98
C ASN A 42 -1.56 1.19 2.80
N LEU A 43 -0.87 0.05 2.70
CA LEU A 43 0.37 -0.19 3.44
C LEU A 43 1.53 0.72 2.96
N PRO A 44 1.82 0.86 1.65
CA PRO A 44 2.78 1.84 1.14
C PRO A 44 2.47 3.28 1.57
N MET A 45 1.19 3.66 1.56
CA MET A 45 0.76 4.99 1.99
C MET A 45 1.09 5.23 3.46
N CYS A 46 0.70 4.30 4.34
CA CYS A 46 0.97 4.39 5.77
C CYS A 46 2.48 4.41 6.07
N GLN A 47 3.29 3.64 5.34
CA GLN A 47 4.76 3.65 5.48
C GLN A 47 5.36 5.00 5.08
N SER A 48 4.96 5.54 3.93
CA SER A 48 5.44 6.85 3.47
C SER A 48 5.12 7.99 4.45
N GLN A 49 4.04 7.85 5.22
CA GLN A 49 3.58 8.85 6.19
C GLN A 49 3.98 8.53 7.64
N LYS A 50 4.61 7.37 7.88
CA LYS A 50 4.98 6.87 9.23
C LYS A 50 3.78 6.81 10.18
N VAL A 51 2.65 6.31 9.70
CA VAL A 51 1.42 6.13 10.49
C VAL A 51 1.05 4.65 10.56
N ASN A 52 0.40 4.23 11.65
CA ASN A 52 -0.07 2.85 11.80
C ASN A 52 -1.26 2.57 10.87
N LEU A 53 -1.34 1.35 10.36
CA LEU A 53 -2.49 0.86 9.59
C LEU A 53 -3.37 -0.02 10.48
N ARG A 54 -4.67 0.27 10.55
CA ARG A 54 -5.67 -0.58 11.20
C ARG A 54 -6.76 -0.94 10.21
N ILE A 55 -7.00 -2.24 10.02
CA ILE A 55 -8.01 -2.78 9.10
C ILE A 55 -9.09 -3.47 9.93
N TYR A 56 -10.37 -3.12 9.73
CA TYR A 56 -11.50 -3.77 10.39
C TYR A 56 -12.10 -4.83 9.47
N LEU A 57 -12.11 -6.11 9.90
CA LEU A 57 -12.46 -7.27 9.08
C LEU A 57 -13.89 -7.78 9.30
N GLY A 58 -14.74 -6.96 9.93
CA GLY A 58 -16.09 -7.35 10.32
C GLY A 58 -16.13 -8.26 11.57
N GLY A 59 -17.32 -8.52 12.09
CA GLY A 59 -17.48 -9.36 13.30
C GLY A 59 -16.73 -8.82 14.54
N ASN A 60 -16.57 -7.50 14.65
CA ASN A 60 -15.76 -6.82 15.67
C ASN A 60 -14.26 -7.21 15.69
N SER A 61 -13.74 -7.76 14.59
CA SER A 61 -12.33 -8.07 14.44
C SER A 61 -11.56 -6.98 13.69
N PHE A 62 -10.30 -6.79 14.05
CA PHE A 62 -9.40 -5.88 13.37
C PHE A 62 -7.95 -6.37 13.44
N GLU A 63 -7.15 -5.94 12.47
CA GLU A 63 -5.70 -6.11 12.48
C GLU A 63 -5.02 -4.75 12.57
N ILE A 64 -3.85 -4.71 13.23
CA ILE A 64 -3.01 -3.52 13.30
C ILE A 64 -1.62 -3.86 12.78
N ILE A 65 -1.16 -3.08 11.82
CA ILE A 65 0.24 -3.05 11.39
C ILE A 65 0.87 -1.81 12.01
N ASN A 66 1.75 -2.03 12.99
CA ASN A 66 2.52 -0.97 13.62
C ASN A 66 3.69 -0.60 12.70
N ILE A 67 3.65 0.61 12.16
CA ILE A 67 4.73 1.16 11.36
C ILE A 67 5.53 2.02 12.33
N ASN A 68 6.69 1.51 12.74
CA ASN A 68 7.58 2.19 13.67
C ASN A 68 7.99 3.56 13.10
N ALA A 69 7.29 4.62 13.48
CA ALA A 69 7.79 5.97 13.33
C ALA A 69 8.99 6.10 14.27
N GLN A 70 10.21 5.92 13.74
CA GLN A 70 11.40 6.36 14.47
C GLN A 70 11.19 7.84 14.81
N LYS A 71 11.10 8.13 16.12
CA LYS A 71 11.06 9.48 16.67
C LYS A 71 12.38 10.18 16.43
#